data_AF-A0A0W4ZKC4-F1
#
_entry.id   AF-A0A0W4ZKC4-F1
#
_cell.length_a   1.000
_cell.length_b   1.000
_cell.length_c   1.000
_cell.angle_alpha   90.00
_cell.angle_beta   90.00
_cell.angle_gamma   90.00
#
_symmetry.space_group_name_H-M   'P 1'
#
loop_
_entity.id
_entity.type
_entity.pdbx_description
1 polymer ?
#
loop_
_entity_poly.entity_id
_entity_poly.type
_entity_poly.pdbx_seq_one_letter_code
_entity_poly.pdbx_strand_id
1 'polypeptide(L)'
;MRLNIDLLNNAPSYINPTKERELDLRGHKIPTIENLGVTKDQNDAIDFTDNDIRFLGNFPKLNRIRTLLLSRNRISSISSQLPSTVPNLRTLILTSNAISELSDIRCLSGFKKLTFLSLMDNPVSRKENYRLWVIWICSSLRVLDFSRVRQSEREAAKVLFGVSISEPTALAESILGIKSHTFDTHESMDEEKDNFKLTDEERKRIQDAIRNATSMSQVVKLEAMLNEGWVPSK
;
A
#
# COMPACT_ATOMS: atom_id res chain seq x y z
N MET A 1 -3.88 -17.04 11.50
CA MET A 1 -2.61 -17.76 11.33
C MET A 1 -1.65 -16.85 10.58
N ARG A 2 -0.35 -16.85 10.89
CA ARG A 2 0.63 -16.04 10.15
C ARG A 2 0.80 -16.61 8.73
N LEU A 3 1.00 -15.76 7.72
CA LEU A 3 1.31 -16.22 6.36
C LEU A 3 2.78 -16.63 6.26
N ASN A 4 3.07 -17.87 6.62
CA ASN A 4 4.43 -18.41 6.59
C ASN A 4 4.71 -19.18 5.30
N ILE A 5 5.98 -19.54 5.12
CA ILE A 5 6.47 -20.28 3.95
C ILE A 5 5.81 -21.67 3.85
N ASP A 6 5.63 -22.35 4.98
CA ASP A 6 5.02 -23.68 5.01
C ASP A 6 3.57 -23.66 4.51
N LEU A 7 2.79 -22.67 4.91
CA LEU A 7 1.43 -22.48 4.39
C LEU A 7 1.45 -22.25 2.88
N LEU A 8 2.33 -21.38 2.39
CA LEU A 8 2.42 -21.05 0.96
C LEU A 8 2.84 -22.26 0.12
N ASN A 9 3.73 -23.11 0.63
CA ASN A 9 4.18 -24.31 -0.07
C ASN A 9 3.11 -25.41 -0.10
N ASN A 10 2.27 -25.49 0.93
CA ASN A 10 1.22 -26.51 1.06
C ASN A 10 -0.15 -26.04 0.55
N ALA A 11 -0.31 -24.74 0.27
CA ALA A 11 -1.55 -24.16 -0.22
C ALA A 11 -1.91 -24.73 -1.61
N PRO A 12 -3.20 -25.07 -1.86
CA PRO A 12 -3.63 -25.54 -3.16
C PRO A 12 -3.34 -24.55 -4.27
N SER A 13 -2.76 -25.04 -5.36
CA SER A 13 -2.50 -24.28 -6.57
C SER A 13 -3.06 -25.02 -7.79
N TYR A 14 -4.10 -24.48 -8.40
CA TYR A 14 -4.86 -25.15 -9.46
C TYR A 14 -5.28 -24.18 -10.57
N ILE A 15 -5.82 -24.71 -11.67
CA ILE A 15 -6.39 -23.89 -12.74
C ILE A 15 -7.86 -23.62 -12.40
N ASN A 16 -8.21 -22.35 -12.20
CA ASN A 16 -9.56 -21.93 -11.86
C ASN A 16 -10.48 -21.88 -13.11
N PRO A 17 -11.80 -21.64 -12.96
CA PRO A 17 -12.75 -21.60 -14.08
C PRO A 17 -12.46 -20.53 -15.16
N THR A 18 -11.71 -19.48 -14.83
CA THR A 18 -11.29 -18.45 -15.78
C THR A 18 -9.97 -18.78 -16.48
N LYS A 19 -9.46 -20.01 -16.28
CA LYS A 19 -8.20 -20.54 -16.83
C LYS A 19 -6.95 -19.82 -16.32
N GLU A 20 -7.01 -19.28 -15.10
CA GLU A 20 -5.88 -18.69 -14.39
C GLU A 20 -5.31 -19.71 -13.39
N ARG A 21 -3.99 -19.75 -13.22
CA ARG A 21 -3.38 -20.52 -12.12
C ARG A 21 -3.60 -19.77 -10.81
N GLU A 22 -4.47 -20.27 -9.97
CA GLU A 22 -4.89 -19.66 -8.71
C GLU A 22 -4.18 -20.31 -7.51
N LEU A 23 -3.68 -19.48 -6.60
CA LEU A 23 -3.22 -19.90 -5.27
C LEU A 23 -4.35 -19.65 -4.26
N ASP A 24 -4.83 -20.71 -3.63
CA ASP A 24 -5.92 -20.65 -2.65
C ASP A 24 -5.38 -20.46 -1.23
N LEU A 25 -5.64 -19.27 -0.66
CA LEU A 25 -5.29 -18.90 0.72
C LEU A 25 -6.53 -18.55 1.53
N ARG A 26 -7.71 -19.07 1.18
CA ARG A 26 -8.97 -18.76 1.85
C ARG A 26 -9.03 -19.24 3.30
N GLY A 27 -9.67 -18.47 4.18
CA GLY A 27 -10.08 -18.97 5.50
C GLY A 27 -8.98 -19.19 6.54
N HIS A 28 -7.77 -18.69 6.31
CA HIS A 28 -6.61 -18.95 7.18
C HIS A 28 -6.45 -17.93 8.34
N LYS A 29 -7.34 -16.95 8.45
CA LYS A 29 -7.25 -15.83 9.42
C LYS A 29 -5.89 -15.12 9.31
N ILE A 30 -5.43 -14.88 8.09
CA ILE A 30 -4.15 -14.21 7.80
C ILE A 30 -4.30 -12.73 8.17
N PRO A 31 -3.48 -12.18 9.09
CA PRO A 31 -3.58 -10.77 9.47
C PRO A 31 -2.80 -9.84 8.54
N THR A 32 -1.73 -10.34 7.91
CA THR A 32 -0.77 -9.55 7.14
C THR A 32 -0.27 -10.37 5.95
N ILE A 33 -0.17 -9.72 4.78
CA ILE A 33 0.47 -10.29 3.59
C ILE A 33 1.98 -10.20 3.76
N GLU A 34 2.69 -11.30 3.55
CA GLU A 34 4.14 -11.41 3.64
C GLU A 34 4.61 -12.71 2.95
N ASN A 35 5.92 -12.87 2.77
CA ASN A 35 6.56 -14.10 2.28
C ASN A 35 6.12 -14.59 0.88
N LEU A 36 5.37 -13.79 0.12
CA LEU A 36 4.91 -14.15 -1.23
C LEU A 36 6.04 -14.38 -2.25
N GLY A 37 7.28 -14.02 -1.92
CA GLY A 37 8.44 -14.29 -2.78
C GLY A 37 8.67 -15.78 -3.05
N VAL A 38 8.25 -16.65 -2.11
CA VAL A 38 8.39 -18.10 -2.27
C VAL A 38 7.49 -18.68 -3.39
N THR A 39 6.44 -17.96 -3.78
CA THR A 39 5.53 -18.36 -4.89
C THR A 39 6.19 -18.27 -6.26
N LYS A 40 7.38 -17.66 -6.36
CA LYS A 40 8.20 -17.56 -7.59
C LYS A 40 7.43 -16.99 -8.80
N ASP A 41 6.48 -16.09 -8.55
CA ASP A 41 5.67 -15.44 -9.59
C ASP A 41 5.04 -16.44 -10.57
N GLN A 42 4.57 -17.59 -10.06
CA GLN A 42 3.99 -18.66 -10.88
C GLN A 42 2.48 -18.53 -11.09
N ASN A 43 1.79 -17.86 -10.17
CA ASN A 43 0.34 -17.75 -10.15
C ASN A 43 -0.15 -16.54 -10.96
N ASP A 44 -1.30 -16.68 -11.60
CA ASP A 44 -2.01 -15.59 -12.28
C ASP A 44 -3.07 -14.96 -11.36
N ALA A 45 -3.56 -15.72 -10.37
CA ALA A 45 -4.54 -15.28 -9.38
C ALA A 45 -4.13 -15.69 -7.95
N ILE A 46 -4.47 -14.89 -6.95
CA ILE A 46 -4.38 -15.28 -5.54
C ILE A 46 -5.72 -14.98 -4.87
N ASP A 47 -6.23 -15.97 -4.13
CA ASP A 47 -7.43 -15.84 -3.35
C ASP A 47 -7.14 -15.74 -1.85
N PHE A 48 -7.37 -14.54 -1.31
CA PHE A 48 -7.25 -14.20 0.11
C PHE A 48 -8.62 -14.04 0.79
N THR A 49 -9.70 -14.51 0.20
CA THR A 49 -11.05 -14.37 0.75
C THR A 49 -11.16 -14.99 2.14
N ASP A 50 -11.96 -14.39 3.03
CA ASP A 50 -12.16 -14.87 4.42
C ASP A 50 -10.86 -14.89 5.27
N ASN A 51 -10.15 -13.77 5.28
CA ASN A 51 -8.98 -13.57 6.14
C ASN A 51 -9.15 -12.30 7.00
N ASP A 52 -8.13 -11.94 7.78
CA ASP A 52 -8.13 -10.79 8.70
C ASP A 52 -7.17 -9.68 8.23
N ILE A 53 -6.90 -9.61 6.92
CA ILE A 53 -5.90 -8.70 6.34
C ILE A 53 -6.37 -7.26 6.53
N ARG A 54 -5.51 -6.40 7.10
CA ARG A 54 -5.81 -4.97 7.35
C ARG A 54 -5.16 -4.01 6.35
N PHE A 55 -4.04 -4.42 5.77
CA PHE A 55 -3.25 -3.60 4.86
C PHE A 55 -3.01 -4.37 3.56
N LEU A 56 -3.40 -3.77 2.43
CA LEU A 56 -3.12 -4.32 1.11
C LEU A 56 -1.78 -3.80 0.60
N GLY A 57 -0.72 -4.54 0.88
CA GLY A 57 0.65 -4.22 0.48
C GLY A 57 1.57 -5.42 0.65
N ASN A 58 2.88 -5.16 0.79
CA ASN A 58 3.91 -6.19 1.03
C ASN A 58 4.02 -7.26 -0.06
N PHE A 59 3.61 -6.94 -1.28
CA PHE A 59 3.85 -7.80 -2.43
C PHE A 59 5.30 -7.64 -2.89
N PRO A 60 6.04 -8.73 -3.13
CA PRO A 60 7.22 -8.65 -3.98
C PRO A 60 6.80 -8.30 -5.41
N LYS A 61 7.77 -8.09 -6.29
CA LYS A 61 7.47 -7.88 -7.71
C LYS A 61 6.91 -9.17 -8.33
N LEU A 62 5.60 -9.22 -8.55
CA LEU A 62 4.89 -10.33 -9.18
C LEU A 62 4.27 -9.85 -10.49
N ASN A 63 4.90 -10.18 -11.62
CA ASN A 63 4.48 -9.71 -12.93
C ASN A 63 3.36 -10.56 -13.51
N ARG A 64 3.16 -11.80 -13.06
CA ARG A 64 2.10 -12.67 -13.58
C ARG A 64 0.73 -12.38 -13.02
N ILE A 65 0.66 -11.87 -11.79
CA ILE A 65 -0.60 -11.63 -11.08
C ILE A 65 -1.51 -10.67 -11.87
N ARG A 66 -2.73 -11.14 -12.13
CA ARG A 66 -3.80 -10.44 -12.83
C ARG A 66 -5.04 -10.29 -11.96
N THR A 67 -5.28 -11.21 -11.04
CA THR A 67 -6.47 -11.26 -10.22
C THR A 67 -6.11 -11.37 -8.74
N LEU A 68 -6.64 -10.45 -7.93
CA LEU A 68 -6.59 -10.52 -6.47
C LEU A 68 -8.01 -10.55 -5.91
N LEU A 69 -8.33 -11.61 -5.18
CA LEU A 69 -9.61 -11.79 -4.50
C LEU A 69 -9.39 -11.58 -3.00
N LEU A 70 -9.92 -10.49 -2.45
CA LEU A 70 -9.72 -10.07 -1.06
C LEU A 70 -11.05 -9.81 -0.35
N SER A 71 -12.09 -10.56 -0.73
CA SER A 71 -13.42 -10.37 -0.14
C SER A 71 -13.42 -10.76 1.34
N ARG A 72 -14.26 -10.11 2.15
CA ARG A 72 -14.42 -10.44 3.58
C ARG A 72 -13.08 -10.44 4.33
N ASN A 73 -12.41 -9.30 4.25
CA ASN A 73 -11.19 -8.99 5.00
C ASN A 73 -11.43 -7.72 5.83
N ARG A 74 -10.37 -7.13 6.39
CA ARG A 74 -10.43 -5.91 7.22
C ARG A 74 -9.60 -4.78 6.62
N ILE A 75 -9.44 -4.77 5.29
CA ILE A 75 -8.53 -3.85 4.61
C ILE A 75 -9.05 -2.43 4.78
N SER A 76 -8.26 -1.58 5.42
CA SER A 76 -8.56 -0.15 5.59
C SER A 76 -7.59 0.74 4.82
N SER A 77 -6.41 0.23 4.46
CA SER A 77 -5.37 0.98 3.74
C SER A 77 -4.72 0.13 2.64
N ILE A 78 -4.30 0.79 1.57
CA ILE A 78 -3.68 0.19 0.38
C ILE A 78 -2.35 0.87 0.10
N SER A 79 -1.30 0.08 -0.09
CA SER A 79 0.05 0.60 -0.37
C SER A 79 0.10 1.40 -1.67
N SER A 80 0.75 2.56 -1.63
CA SER A 80 1.08 3.36 -2.82
C SER A 80 2.04 2.66 -3.78
N GLN A 81 2.79 1.66 -3.31
CA GLN A 81 3.73 0.86 -4.10
C GLN A 81 3.06 -0.38 -4.73
N LEU A 82 1.80 -0.65 -4.44
CA LEU A 82 1.11 -1.82 -5.00
C LEU A 82 1.11 -1.82 -6.55
N PRO A 83 0.90 -0.68 -7.23
CA PRO A 83 0.97 -0.65 -8.70
C PRO A 83 2.34 -0.98 -9.30
N SER A 84 3.44 -0.79 -8.57
CA SER A 84 4.79 -1.13 -9.05
C SER A 84 5.16 -2.59 -8.78
N THR A 85 4.60 -3.19 -7.73
CA THR A 85 4.85 -4.57 -7.31
C THR A 85 3.96 -5.58 -8.06
N VAL A 86 2.71 -5.23 -8.37
CA VAL A 86 1.79 -6.06 -9.19
C VAL A 86 1.31 -5.29 -10.44
N PRO A 87 2.21 -4.97 -11.39
CA PRO A 87 1.94 -4.02 -12.47
C PRO A 87 0.92 -4.51 -13.52
N ASN A 88 0.63 -5.81 -13.54
CA ASN A 88 -0.27 -6.43 -14.51
C ASN A 88 -1.66 -6.75 -13.96
N LEU A 89 -1.99 -6.24 -12.77
CA LEU A 89 -3.29 -6.44 -12.13
C LEU A 89 -4.44 -5.91 -13.02
N ARG A 90 -5.45 -6.75 -13.22
CA ARG A 90 -6.64 -6.49 -14.05
C ARG A 90 -7.94 -6.54 -13.26
N THR A 91 -7.99 -7.38 -12.23
CA THR A 91 -9.16 -7.64 -11.39
C THR A 91 -8.75 -7.51 -9.93
N LEU A 92 -9.42 -6.61 -9.20
CA LEU A 92 -9.24 -6.42 -7.77
C LEU A 92 -10.61 -6.45 -7.08
N ILE A 93 -10.83 -7.46 -6.26
CA ILE A 93 -12.10 -7.62 -5.52
C ILE A 93 -11.83 -7.32 -4.05
N LEU A 94 -12.40 -6.22 -3.55
CA LEU A 94 -12.29 -5.73 -2.18
C LEU A 94 -13.65 -5.69 -1.47
N THR A 95 -14.62 -6.49 -1.92
CA THR A 95 -15.96 -6.55 -1.34
C THR A 95 -15.92 -6.88 0.16
N SER A 96 -16.72 -6.15 0.95
CA SER A 96 -16.80 -6.34 2.42
C SER A 96 -15.44 -6.17 3.11
N ASN A 97 -14.87 -4.97 3.01
CA ASN A 97 -13.65 -4.54 3.70
C ASN A 97 -13.93 -3.24 4.51
N ALA A 98 -12.88 -2.59 5.02
CA ALA A 98 -12.97 -1.45 5.93
C ALA A 98 -12.46 -0.12 5.31
N ILE A 99 -12.42 -0.01 3.99
CA ILE A 99 -11.95 1.21 3.30
C ILE A 99 -12.98 2.32 3.51
N SER A 100 -12.55 3.42 4.13
CA SER A 100 -13.48 4.41 4.68
C SER A 100 -13.53 5.71 3.90
N GLU A 101 -12.38 6.20 3.43
CA GLU A 101 -12.30 7.49 2.75
C GLU A 101 -11.97 7.37 1.26
N LEU A 102 -12.42 8.36 0.49
CA LEU A 102 -12.14 8.45 -0.95
C LEU A 102 -10.66 8.70 -1.25
N SER A 103 -9.94 9.32 -0.33
CA SER A 103 -8.49 9.54 -0.41
C SER A 103 -7.70 8.23 -0.31
N ASP A 104 -8.17 7.24 0.47
CA ASP A 104 -7.50 5.96 0.70
C ASP A 104 -7.31 5.15 -0.60
N ILE A 105 -8.22 5.32 -1.56
CA ILE A 105 -8.21 4.60 -2.84
C ILE A 105 -7.42 5.33 -3.93
N ARG A 106 -6.82 6.50 -3.66
CA ARG A 106 -6.03 7.28 -4.63
C ARG A 106 -4.91 6.47 -5.27
N CYS A 107 -4.26 5.59 -4.50
CA CYS A 107 -3.16 4.73 -4.96
C CYS A 107 -3.56 3.84 -6.15
N LEU A 108 -4.86 3.53 -6.31
CA LEU A 108 -5.35 2.71 -7.40
C LEU A 108 -5.18 3.36 -8.78
N SER A 109 -4.98 4.68 -8.84
CA SER A 109 -4.70 5.42 -10.08
C SER A 109 -3.37 5.03 -10.76
N GLY A 110 -2.46 4.39 -10.02
CA GLY A 110 -1.23 3.82 -10.57
C GLY A 110 -1.47 2.63 -11.49
N PHE A 111 -2.58 1.90 -11.35
CA PHE A 111 -2.83 0.68 -12.12
C PHE A 111 -3.29 0.97 -13.55
N LYS A 112 -2.37 0.82 -14.50
CA LYS A 112 -2.66 1.05 -15.93
C LYS A 112 -3.50 -0.04 -16.59
N LYS A 113 -3.56 -1.24 -15.99
CA LYS A 113 -4.26 -2.42 -16.55
C LYS A 113 -5.49 -2.85 -15.74
N LEU A 114 -5.82 -2.16 -14.65
CA LEU A 114 -6.97 -2.50 -13.81
C LEU A 114 -8.27 -2.21 -14.57
N THR A 115 -9.03 -3.26 -14.86
CA THR A 115 -10.28 -3.19 -15.64
C THR A 115 -11.52 -3.54 -14.82
N PHE A 116 -11.36 -4.29 -13.72
CA PHE A 116 -12.44 -4.73 -12.87
C PHE A 116 -12.10 -4.42 -11.41
N LEU A 117 -12.98 -3.67 -10.75
CA LEU A 117 -12.85 -3.30 -9.34
C LEU A 117 -14.20 -3.51 -8.65
N SER A 118 -14.17 -4.08 -7.45
CA SER A 118 -15.32 -4.10 -6.55
C SER A 118 -14.90 -3.57 -5.19
N LEU A 119 -15.56 -2.52 -4.72
CA LEU A 119 -15.44 -1.95 -3.37
C LEU A 119 -16.79 -1.99 -2.64
N MET A 120 -17.74 -2.77 -3.13
CA MET A 120 -19.04 -2.99 -2.46
C MET A 120 -18.85 -3.37 -0.98
N ASP A 121 -19.82 -2.99 -0.15
CA ASP A 121 -19.80 -3.23 1.30
C ASP A 121 -18.58 -2.67 2.04
N ASN A 122 -17.93 -1.64 1.49
CA ASN A 122 -16.98 -0.79 2.22
C ASN A 122 -17.67 0.52 2.63
N PRO A 123 -17.30 1.15 3.76
CA PRO A 123 -17.85 2.46 4.13
C PRO A 123 -17.69 3.53 3.04
N VAL A 124 -16.60 3.50 2.26
CA VAL A 124 -16.35 4.43 1.14
C VAL A 124 -17.45 4.38 0.06
N SER A 125 -18.09 3.23 -0.14
CA SER A 125 -19.14 3.05 -1.16
C SER A 125 -20.40 3.90 -0.91
N ARG A 126 -20.58 4.38 0.34
CA ARG A 126 -21.70 5.23 0.76
C ARG A 126 -21.39 6.73 0.68
N LYS A 127 -20.14 7.10 0.37
CA LYS A 127 -19.72 8.51 0.30
C LYS A 127 -20.31 9.18 -0.94
N GLU A 128 -20.54 10.48 -0.84
CA GLU A 128 -21.01 11.27 -1.97
C GLU A 128 -20.00 11.22 -3.12
N ASN A 129 -20.50 11.17 -4.35
CA ASN A 129 -19.69 11.11 -5.57
C ASN A 129 -18.72 9.92 -5.68
N TYR A 130 -18.82 8.92 -4.80
CA TYR A 130 -17.96 7.73 -4.75
C TYR A 130 -17.72 7.11 -6.13
N ARG A 131 -18.80 6.83 -6.85
CA ARG A 131 -18.71 6.15 -8.15
C ARG A 131 -17.94 6.97 -9.18
N LEU A 132 -18.24 8.27 -9.27
CA LEU A 132 -17.56 9.18 -10.21
C LEU A 132 -16.10 9.38 -9.81
N TRP A 133 -15.82 9.44 -8.50
CA TRP A 133 -14.46 9.54 -7.98
C TRP A 133 -13.60 8.34 -8.40
N VAL A 134 -14.09 7.12 -8.19
CA VAL A 134 -13.39 5.89 -8.59
C VAL A 134 -13.15 5.86 -10.11
N ILE A 135 -14.15 6.25 -10.91
CA ILE A 135 -14.04 6.32 -12.37
C ILE A 135 -12.98 7.35 -12.81
N TRP A 136 -12.88 8.47 -12.10
CA TRP A 136 -11.91 9.53 -12.37
C TRP A 136 -10.48 9.08 -12.04
N ILE A 137 -10.25 8.50 -10.86
CA ILE A 137 -8.91 8.05 -10.45
C ILE A 137 -8.42 6.85 -11.25
N CYS A 138 -9.32 5.90 -11.59
CA CYS A 138 -9.02 4.68 -12.33
C CYS A 138 -9.54 4.77 -13.77
N SER A 139 -8.87 5.55 -14.61
CA SER A 139 -9.29 5.75 -16.00
C SER A 139 -9.33 4.46 -16.85
N SER A 140 -8.50 3.46 -16.52
CA SER A 140 -8.46 2.12 -17.14
C SER A 140 -9.67 1.23 -16.84
N LEU A 141 -10.47 1.59 -15.82
CA LEU A 141 -11.54 0.74 -15.27
C LEU A 141 -12.69 0.56 -16.25
N ARG A 142 -13.17 -0.67 -16.45
CA ARG A 142 -14.31 -0.99 -17.35
C ARG A 142 -15.56 -1.39 -16.57
N VAL A 143 -15.40 -2.03 -15.43
CA VAL A 143 -16.48 -2.48 -14.55
C VAL A 143 -16.14 -2.08 -13.12
N LEU A 144 -17.08 -1.41 -12.47
CA LEU A 144 -17.02 -1.01 -11.07
C LEU A 144 -18.25 -1.54 -10.36
N ASP A 145 -18.05 -2.30 -9.28
CA ASP A 145 -19.13 -2.87 -8.46
C ASP A 145 -20.13 -3.64 -9.33
N PHE A 146 -19.59 -4.53 -10.17
CA PHE A 146 -20.31 -5.35 -11.14
C PHE A 146 -21.14 -4.57 -12.19
N SER A 147 -20.97 -3.25 -12.23
CA SER A 147 -21.67 -2.34 -13.15
C SER A 147 -20.70 -1.75 -14.17
N ARG A 148 -21.06 -1.85 -15.46
CA ARG A 148 -20.26 -1.32 -16.55
C ARG A 148 -20.10 0.20 -16.43
N VAL A 149 -18.87 0.70 -16.57
CA VAL A 149 -18.57 2.13 -16.63
C VAL A 149 -18.93 2.67 -18.01
N ARG A 150 -19.77 3.72 -18.04
CA ARG A 150 -20.22 4.39 -19.26
C ARG A 150 -19.38 5.63 -19.56
N GLN A 151 -19.38 6.04 -20.82
CA GLN A 151 -18.66 7.24 -21.26
C GLN A 151 -19.22 8.52 -20.63
N SER A 152 -20.55 8.61 -20.49
CA SER A 152 -21.22 9.74 -19.82
C SER A 152 -20.76 9.94 -18.38
N GLU A 153 -20.49 8.84 -17.65
CA GLU A 153 -19.99 8.91 -16.27
C GLU A 153 -18.56 9.44 -16.23
N ARG A 154 -17.73 9.11 -17.23
CA ARG A 154 -16.35 9.64 -17.32
C ARG A 154 -16.33 11.13 -17.60
N GLU A 155 -17.23 11.60 -18.47
CA GLU A 155 -17.37 13.02 -18.78
C GLU A 155 -17.87 13.79 -17.56
N ALA A 156 -18.90 13.28 -16.87
CA ALA A 156 -19.38 13.86 -15.62
C ALA A 156 -18.28 13.91 -14.54
N ALA A 157 -17.51 12.83 -14.39
CA ALA A 157 -16.41 12.77 -13.44
C ALA A 157 -15.29 13.78 -13.76
N LYS A 158 -14.97 13.99 -15.05
CA LYS A 158 -14.01 15.02 -15.47
C LYS A 158 -14.50 16.45 -15.19
N VAL A 159 -15.79 16.70 -15.39
CA VAL A 159 -16.38 18.02 -15.07
C VAL A 159 -16.31 18.31 -13.57
N LEU A 160 -16.57 17.30 -12.74
CA LEU A 160 -16.56 17.45 -11.28
C LEU A 160 -15.16 17.55 -10.69
N PHE A 161 -14.23 16.70 -11.14
CA PHE A 161 -12.93 16.50 -10.48
C PHE A 161 -11.73 17.03 -11.28
N GLY A 162 -11.91 17.42 -12.54
CA GLY A 162 -10.85 17.94 -13.41
C GLY A 162 -10.49 16.97 -14.54
N VAL A 163 -9.70 17.45 -15.50
CA VAL A 163 -9.32 16.68 -16.70
C VAL A 163 -8.48 15.45 -16.35
N SER A 164 -7.62 15.59 -15.34
CA SER A 164 -6.71 14.55 -14.88
C SER A 164 -6.38 14.76 -13.39
N ILE A 165 -5.76 13.76 -12.78
CA ILE A 165 -5.29 13.82 -11.39
C ILE A 165 -4.20 14.89 -11.20
N SER A 166 -3.49 15.29 -12.27
CA SER A 166 -2.50 16.37 -12.20
C SER A 166 -3.10 17.76 -12.20
N GLU A 167 -4.36 17.90 -12.64
CA GLU A 167 -5.10 19.17 -12.70
C GLU A 167 -6.47 18.98 -11.99
N PRO A 168 -6.47 18.77 -10.66
CA PRO A 168 -7.69 18.56 -9.90
C PRO A 168 -8.49 19.86 -9.72
N THR A 169 -9.82 19.74 -9.58
CA THR A 169 -10.66 20.85 -9.12
C THR A 169 -10.54 21.05 -7.60
N ALA A 170 -10.98 22.19 -7.09
CA ALA A 170 -11.02 22.46 -5.65
C ALA A 170 -11.79 21.39 -4.85
N LEU A 171 -12.85 20.80 -5.42
CA LEU A 171 -13.56 19.68 -4.81
C LEU A 171 -12.65 18.44 -4.70
N ALA A 172 -11.94 18.10 -5.76
CA ALA A 172 -11.02 16.96 -5.74
C ALA A 172 -9.87 17.17 -4.74
N GLU A 173 -9.31 18.38 -4.66
CA GLU A 173 -8.30 18.72 -3.65
C GLU A 173 -8.83 18.59 -2.22
N SER A 174 -10.06 19.05 -1.97
CA SER A 174 -10.69 18.92 -0.65
C SER A 174 -10.85 17.46 -0.22
N ILE A 175 -11.25 16.58 -1.15
CA ILE A 175 -11.39 15.14 -0.90
C ILE A 175 -10.02 14.50 -0.65
N LEU A 176 -8.99 14.90 -1.41
CA LEU A 176 -7.62 14.40 -1.24
C LEU A 176 -6.99 14.81 0.10
N GLY A 177 -7.43 15.93 0.68
CA GLY A 177 -6.98 16.42 1.98
C GLY A 177 -7.58 15.66 3.18
N ILE A 178 -8.64 14.86 2.97
CA ILE A 178 -9.26 14.07 4.04
C ILE A 178 -8.31 12.93 4.42
N LYS A 179 -7.81 12.95 5.64
CA LYS A 179 -7.06 11.83 6.21
C LYS A 179 -8.04 10.87 6.88
N SER A 180 -7.96 9.59 6.53
CA SER A 180 -8.63 8.55 7.31
C SER A 180 -7.95 8.43 8.68
N HIS A 181 -8.74 8.25 9.74
CA HIS A 181 -8.22 7.86 11.05
C HIS A 181 -7.96 6.35 11.03
N THR A 182 -6.98 5.89 10.26
CA THR A 182 -6.47 4.52 10.41
C THR A 182 -5.43 4.52 11.53
N PHE A 183 -5.71 3.77 12.59
CA PHE A 183 -4.75 3.44 13.64
C PHE A 183 -3.74 2.44 13.04
N ASP A 184 -2.85 2.92 12.18
CA ASP A 184 -1.83 2.08 11.55
C ASP A 184 -0.71 1.80 12.55
N THR A 185 -0.80 0.68 13.27
CA THR A 185 0.33 0.08 14.01
C THR A 185 1.32 -0.66 13.09
N HIS A 186 1.23 -0.42 11.78
CA HIS A 186 2.21 -0.83 10.80
C HIS A 186 2.83 0.41 10.18
N GLU A 187 3.41 1.25 11.04
CA GLU A 187 4.68 1.86 10.69
C GLU A 187 5.61 0.69 10.30
N SER A 188 5.88 0.57 9.00
CA SER A 188 7.27 0.38 8.63
C SER A 188 8.03 1.40 9.49
N MET A 189 8.92 0.91 10.36
CA MET A 189 9.94 1.73 11.00
C MET A 189 10.87 2.30 9.92
N ASP A 190 10.32 3.10 9.01
CA ASP A 190 10.96 4.35 8.64
C ASP A 190 10.73 5.22 9.88
N GLU A 191 11.51 4.94 10.94
CA GLU A 191 11.99 6.05 11.73
C GLU A 191 12.49 7.05 10.68
N GLU A 192 11.79 8.16 10.52
CA GLU A 192 12.47 9.42 10.30
C GLU A 192 13.45 9.53 11.47
N LYS A 193 14.59 8.82 11.35
CA LYS A 193 15.85 9.34 11.83
C LYS A 193 15.95 10.63 11.05
N ASP A 194 15.46 11.68 11.70
CA ASP A 194 15.87 13.03 11.46
C ASP A 194 17.38 12.91 11.26
N ASN A 195 17.78 12.92 9.99
CA ASN A 195 19.13 12.66 9.60
C ASN A 195 19.81 13.95 9.99
N PHE A 196 20.17 14.06 11.27
CA PHE A 196 20.71 15.25 11.89
C PHE A 196 21.99 15.53 11.12
N LYS A 197 21.88 16.36 10.08
CA LYS A 197 23.00 16.75 9.25
C LYS A 197 23.82 17.67 10.12
N LEU A 198 24.70 17.06 10.91
CA LEU A 198 25.75 17.72 11.66
C LEU A 198 26.39 18.75 10.74
N THR A 199 26.35 19.99 11.16
CA THR A 199 27.00 21.10 10.47
C THR A 199 28.50 20.81 10.36
N ASP A 200 29.17 21.38 9.35
CA ASP A 200 30.60 21.16 9.16
C ASP A 200 31.43 21.57 10.39
N GLU A 201 30.91 22.51 11.17
CA GLU A 201 31.52 22.99 12.40
C GLU A 201 31.37 21.98 13.56
N GLU A 202 30.24 21.29 13.68
CA GLU A 202 30.04 20.21 14.64
C GLU A 202 30.89 18.98 14.29
N ARG A 203 31.02 18.65 13.01
CA ARG A 203 31.90 17.56 12.53
C ARG A 203 33.35 17.80 12.91
N LYS A 204 33.83 19.04 12.75
CA LYS A 204 35.21 19.41 13.10
C LYS A 204 35.45 19.29 14.61
N ARG A 205 34.48 19.70 15.44
CA ARG A 205 34.58 19.54 16.91
C ARG A 205 34.65 18.10 17.35
N ILE A 206 33.81 17.23 16.77
CA ILE A 206 33.84 15.79 17.06
C ILE A 206 35.18 15.19 16.66
N GLN A 207 35.71 15.58 15.50
CA GLN A 207 37.02 15.11 15.02
C GLN A 207 38.16 15.54 15.95
N ASP A 208 38.13 16.77 16.45
CA ASP A 208 39.14 17.27 17.40
C ASP A 208 39.01 16.61 18.78
N ALA A 209 37.78 16.33 19.25
CA ALA A 209 37.53 15.61 20.50
C ALA A 209 38.04 14.15 20.45
N ILE A 210 37.86 13.46 19.32
CA ILE A 210 38.40 12.11 19.12
C ILE A 210 39.93 12.13 19.07
N ARG A 211 40.53 13.12 18.40
CA ARG A 211 42.00 13.26 18.32
C ARG A 211 42.66 13.53 19.66
N ASN A 212 41.98 14.28 20.53
CA ASN A 212 42.49 14.65 21.85
C ASN A 212 42.15 13.63 22.96
N ALA A 213 41.38 12.58 22.66
CA ALA A 213 41.05 11.54 23.63
C ALA A 213 42.29 10.69 23.95
N THR A 214 42.70 10.66 25.22
CA THR A 214 43.91 9.96 25.69
C THR A 214 43.62 8.56 26.24
N SER A 215 42.35 8.14 26.25
CA SER A 215 41.94 6.81 26.74
C SER A 215 40.83 6.20 25.89
N MET A 216 40.86 4.87 25.75
CA MET A 216 39.86 4.13 24.99
C MET A 216 38.44 4.29 25.59
N SER A 217 38.35 4.45 26.91
CA SER A 217 37.09 4.75 27.60
C SER A 217 36.46 6.08 27.19
N GLN A 218 37.28 7.09 26.87
CA GLN A 218 36.76 8.38 26.37
C GLN A 218 36.23 8.25 24.94
N VAL A 219 36.87 7.43 24.10
CA VAL A 219 36.41 7.16 22.73
C VAL A 219 35.05 6.46 22.73
N VAL A 220 34.89 5.41 23.55
CA VAL A 220 33.60 4.70 23.67
C VAL A 220 32.48 5.61 24.18
N LYS A 221 32.80 6.52 25.11
CA LYS A 221 31.82 7.50 25.61
C LYS A 221 31.41 8.51 24.53
N LEU A 222 32.34 8.94 23.68
CA LEU A 222 32.05 9.84 22.55
C LEU A 222 31.22 9.12 21.47
N GLU A 223 31.51 7.86 21.18
CA GLU A 223 30.70 7.04 20.27
C GLU A 223 29.27 6.84 20.77
N ALA A 224 29.09 6.59 22.08
CA ALA A 224 27.77 6.49 22.70
C ALA A 224 27.00 7.82 22.60
N MET A 225 27.64 8.95 22.87
CA MET A 225 27.04 10.29 22.75
C MET A 225 26.60 10.61 21.30
N LEU A 226 27.40 10.20 20.31
CA LEU A 226 27.06 10.37 18.89
C LEU A 226 25.87 9.50 18.48
N ASN A 227 25.80 8.28 19.01
CA ASN A 227 24.70 7.36 18.72
C ASN A 227 23.38 7.81 19.38
N GLU A 228 23.47 8.56 20.48
CA GLU A 228 22.35 9.18 21.19
C GLU A 228 21.98 10.58 20.64
N GLY A 229 22.70 11.10 19.63
CA GLY A 229 22.40 12.37 18.97
C GLY A 229 22.83 13.63 19.74
N TRP A 230 23.71 13.50 20.74
CA TRP A 230 24.20 14.62 21.54
C TRP A 230 25.57 15.10 21.05
N VAL A 231 25.69 16.39 20.74
CA VAL A 231 26.98 17.03 20.47
C VAL A 231 27.58 17.54 21.78
N PRO A 232 28.86 17.24 22.09
CA PRO A 232 29.50 17.72 23.31
C PRO A 232 29.50 19.26 23.38
N SER A 233 28.84 19.84 24.39
CA SER A 233 28.92 21.28 24.67
C SER A 233 29.95 21.54 25.77
N LYS A 234 31.08 22.14 25.38
CA LYS A 234 32.21 22.64 26.20
C LYS A 234 32.78 21.71 27.27
#